data_AF-A0A9P1EU70-F1
#
_entry.id   AF-A0A9P1EU70-F1
#
_cell.length_a   1.000
_cell.length_b   1.000
_cell.length_c   1.000
_cell.angle_alpha   90.00
_cell.angle_beta   90.00
_cell.angle_gamma   90.00
#
_symmetry.space_group_name_H-M   'P 1'
#
loop_
_entity.id
_entity.type
_entity.pdbx_description
1 polymer ?
#
loop_
_entity_poly.entity_id
_entity_poly.type
_entity_poly.pdbx_seq_one_letter_code
_entity_poly.pdbx_strand_id
1 'polypeptide(L)'
;MISLLLIGLLLFVRVVARAPLSPECLEEIEQFRKCAEPHKFPNSLLREMTEKSDYPPLRSKHVEEIKCFKEPVCKKVKDALAFRETKLKMEDIMHIEMFDCLNNGVWMRIKNRCQSGLTCEDPSYAECLQKQLEKEPSCRLSDIELLKFKLAPLFPVYCHLKDSLRGRKNG
;
A
#
# COMPACT_ATOMS: atom_id res chain seq x y z
N MET A 1 -6.34 -46.37 -28.94
CA MET A 1 -6.31 -45.78 -27.58
C MET A 1 -5.14 -44.80 -27.33
N ILE A 2 -4.32 -44.43 -28.33
CA ILE A 2 -3.18 -43.51 -28.14
C ILE A 2 -3.54 -42.04 -28.45
N SER A 3 -4.61 -41.79 -29.23
CA SER A 3 -4.94 -40.42 -29.70
C SER A 3 -5.63 -39.49 -28.70
N LEU A 4 -6.18 -40.00 -27.59
CA LEU A 4 -6.86 -39.16 -26.58
C LEU A 4 -5.89 -38.55 -25.54
N LEU A 5 -4.69 -39.12 -25.37
CA LEU A 5 -3.67 -38.62 -24.44
C LEU A 5 -2.93 -37.38 -24.98
N LEU A 6 -2.80 -37.24 -26.29
CA LEU A 6 -2.12 -36.10 -26.93
C LEU A 6 -2.95 -34.80 -26.91
N ILE A 7 -4.28 -34.88 -26.96
CA ILE A 7 -5.17 -33.71 -26.87
C ILE A 7 -5.22 -33.17 -25.44
N GLY A 8 -5.18 -34.05 -24.43
CA GLY A 8 -5.07 -33.65 -23.03
C GLY A 8 -3.79 -32.87 -22.72
N LEU A 9 -2.66 -33.25 -23.31
CA LEU A 9 -1.37 -32.57 -23.12
C LEU A 9 -1.30 -31.19 -23.80
N LEU A 10 -1.93 -31.03 -24.98
CA LEU A 10 -2.04 -29.71 -25.64
C LEU A 10 -2.96 -28.73 -24.90
N LEU A 11 -3.93 -29.22 -24.13
CA LEU A 11 -4.80 -28.39 -23.28
C LEU A 11 -4.13 -27.97 -21.96
N PHE A 12 -3.17 -28.76 -21.45
CA PHE A 12 -2.41 -28.42 -20.23
C PHE A 12 -1.25 -27.44 -20.46
N VAL A 13 -0.76 -27.28 -21.70
CA VAL A 13 0.27 -26.27 -22.04
C VAL A 13 -0.30 -24.84 -22.17
N ARG A 14 -1.60 -24.63 -21.91
CA ARG A 14 -2.10 -23.31 -21.46
C ARG A 14 -1.69 -23.02 -20.00
N VAL A 15 -0.44 -23.36 -19.70
CA VAL A 15 0.36 -22.77 -18.64
C VAL A 15 0.14 -21.27 -18.72
N VAL A 16 -0.22 -20.72 -17.56
CA VAL A 16 -0.48 -19.32 -17.29
C VAL A 16 0.80 -18.51 -17.52
N ALA A 17 1.25 -18.41 -18.77
CA ALA A 17 2.26 -17.46 -19.17
C ALA A 17 1.59 -16.10 -19.11
N ARG A 18 1.86 -15.33 -18.06
CA ARG A 18 1.58 -13.88 -18.05
C ARG A 18 2.13 -13.36 -19.37
N ALA A 19 1.28 -12.71 -20.17
CA ALA A 19 1.71 -12.14 -21.45
C ALA A 19 3.02 -11.37 -21.24
N PRO A 20 4.03 -11.58 -22.11
CA PRO A 20 5.29 -10.88 -21.98
C PRO A 20 5.02 -9.37 -21.95
N LEU A 21 5.69 -8.66 -21.04
CA LEU A 21 5.60 -7.21 -20.97
C LEU A 21 6.17 -6.61 -22.26
N SER A 22 5.58 -5.51 -22.74
CA SER A 22 6.12 -4.80 -23.88
C SER A 22 7.50 -4.20 -23.52
N PRO A 23 8.38 -3.98 -24.50
CA PRO A 23 9.69 -3.34 -24.28
C PRO A 23 9.57 -1.99 -23.56
N GLU A 24 8.55 -1.19 -23.89
CA GLU A 24 8.28 0.11 -23.25
C GLU A 24 7.96 -0.07 -21.76
N CYS A 25 7.15 -1.07 -21.40
CA CYS A 25 6.89 -1.36 -20.00
C CYS A 25 8.13 -1.85 -19.25
N LEU A 26 9.02 -2.62 -19.90
CA LEU A 26 10.28 -3.04 -19.29
C LEU A 26 11.20 -1.85 -19.02
N GLU A 27 11.28 -0.89 -19.95
CA GLU A 27 12.03 0.34 -19.78
C GLU A 27 11.47 1.19 -18.62
N GLU A 28 10.15 1.39 -18.57
CA GLU A 28 9.51 2.11 -17.47
C GLU A 28 9.72 1.43 -16.11
N ILE A 29 9.69 0.09 -16.05
CA ILE A 29 9.99 -0.66 -14.81
C ILE A 29 11.45 -0.44 -14.38
N GLU A 30 12.39 -0.41 -15.31
CA GLU A 30 13.79 -0.18 -14.99
C GLU A 30 14.03 1.26 -14.53
N GLN A 31 13.38 2.24 -15.17
CA GLN A 31 13.36 3.61 -14.65
C GLN A 31 12.75 3.66 -13.25
N PHE A 32 11.63 2.93 -13.03
CA PHE A 32 11.02 2.74 -11.71
C PHE A 32 12.01 2.27 -10.67
N ARG A 33 12.79 1.25 -11.00
CA ARG A 33 13.80 0.70 -10.11
C ARG A 33 14.92 1.70 -9.81
N LYS A 34 15.43 2.41 -10.82
CA LYS A 34 16.52 3.39 -10.68
C LYS A 34 16.17 4.57 -9.79
N CYS A 35 14.95 5.07 -9.91
CA CYS A 35 14.46 6.13 -9.02
C CYS A 35 14.19 5.61 -7.60
N ALA A 36 13.78 4.35 -7.42
CA ALA A 36 13.52 3.79 -6.10
C ALA A 36 14.78 3.34 -5.33
N GLU A 37 15.84 2.95 -6.04
CA GLU A 37 17.05 2.38 -5.47
C GLU A 37 17.81 3.29 -4.48
N PRO A 38 17.96 4.61 -4.73
CA PRO A 38 18.56 5.54 -3.77
C PRO A 38 17.73 5.69 -2.48
N HIS A 39 16.45 5.33 -2.55
CA HIS A 39 15.46 5.52 -1.49
C HIS A 39 15.00 4.18 -0.92
N LYS A 40 15.88 3.18 -0.79
CA LYS A 40 15.58 1.93 -0.07
C LYS A 40 15.20 2.23 1.38
N PHE A 41 13.90 2.40 1.63
CA PHE A 41 13.36 2.59 2.95
C PHE A 41 13.36 1.25 3.70
N PRO A 42 13.68 1.24 5.01
CA PRO A 42 13.36 0.08 5.83
C PRO A 42 11.86 -0.23 5.70
N ASN A 43 11.53 -1.52 5.55
CA ASN A 43 10.23 -2.04 5.08
C ASN A 43 8.98 -1.66 5.91
N SER A 44 9.10 -0.83 6.93
CA SER A 44 7.97 -0.29 7.69
C SER A 44 8.10 1.22 7.84
N LEU A 45 7.56 1.97 6.88
CA LEU A 45 7.29 3.41 7.07
C LEU A 45 6.03 3.64 7.93
N LEU A 46 5.15 2.64 8.05
CA LEU A 46 4.26 2.48 9.23
C LEU A 46 5.07 2.02 10.46
N ARG A 47 6.30 2.54 10.62
CA ARG A 47 7.14 2.28 11.78
C ARG A 47 6.39 2.80 13.00
N GLU A 48 6.72 2.23 14.14
CA GLU A 48 6.24 2.75 15.42
C GLU A 48 6.52 4.26 15.49
N MET A 49 5.45 5.03 15.64
CA MET A 49 5.46 6.48 15.75
C MET A 49 6.10 6.83 17.08
N THR A 50 7.41 7.00 17.06
CA THR A 50 8.24 7.23 18.26
C THR A 50 8.58 8.70 18.37
N GLU A 51 9.02 9.35 17.28
CA GLU A 51 9.37 10.77 17.28
C GLU A 51 8.82 11.52 16.05
N LYS A 52 8.30 12.73 16.28
CA LYS A 52 7.72 13.58 15.22
C LYS A 52 8.78 14.14 14.27
N SER A 53 9.99 14.36 14.79
CA SER A 53 11.16 14.88 14.06
C SER A 53 11.67 13.96 12.97
N ASP A 54 11.40 12.66 13.04
CA ASP A 54 11.89 11.67 12.08
C ASP A 54 11.12 11.68 10.76
N TYR A 55 9.89 12.19 10.77
CA TYR A 55 9.02 12.11 9.60
C TYR A 55 9.42 13.06 8.46
N PRO A 56 9.72 14.36 8.68
CA PRO A 56 10.02 15.28 7.57
C PRO A 56 11.17 14.82 6.64
N PRO A 57 12.32 14.32 7.15
CA PRO A 57 13.38 13.80 6.27
C PRO A 57 12.96 12.58 5.45
N LEU A 58 12.15 11.68 6.03
CA LEU A 58 11.62 10.50 5.33
C LEU A 58 10.62 10.91 4.25
N ARG A 59 9.72 11.84 4.58
CA ARG A 59 8.73 12.40 3.66
C ARG A 59 9.39 13.04 2.44
N SER A 60 10.44 13.84 2.64
CA SER A 60 11.17 14.49 1.53
C SER A 60 11.73 13.48 0.54
N LYS A 61 12.34 12.39 1.02
CA LYS A 61 12.84 11.31 0.16
C LYS A 61 11.73 10.61 -0.62
N HIS A 62 10.57 10.41 0.00
CA HIS A 62 9.42 9.77 -0.67
C HIS A 62 8.83 10.68 -1.75
N VAL A 63 8.77 11.98 -1.50
CA VAL A 63 8.36 12.99 -2.48
C VAL A 63 9.34 13.07 -3.66
N GLU A 64 10.65 13.05 -3.39
CA GLU A 64 11.69 13.02 -4.43
C GLU A 64 11.58 11.76 -5.31
N GLU A 65 11.36 10.60 -4.68
CA GLU A 65 11.14 9.34 -5.39
C GLU A 65 9.93 9.43 -6.33
N ILE A 66 8.78 9.93 -5.85
CA ILE A 66 7.58 10.10 -6.68
C ILE A 66 7.84 11.08 -7.83
N LYS A 67 8.52 12.20 -7.58
CA LYS A 67 8.86 13.21 -8.59
C LYS A 67 9.89 12.75 -9.62
N CYS A 68 10.70 11.75 -9.30
CA CYS A 68 11.67 11.16 -10.23
C CYS A 68 10.97 10.48 -11.42
N PHE A 69 9.68 10.12 -11.26
CA PHE A 69 8.88 9.50 -12.31
C PHE A 69 8.15 10.51 -13.18
N LYS A 70 8.25 10.29 -14.49
CA LYS A 70 7.33 10.87 -15.47
C LYS A 70 6.04 10.05 -15.47
N GLU A 71 4.97 10.61 -16.03
CA GLU A 71 3.68 9.94 -16.16
C GLU A 71 3.83 8.60 -16.93
N PRO A 72 3.68 7.44 -16.26
CA PRO A 72 3.96 6.15 -16.88
C PRO A 72 2.80 5.72 -17.76
N VAL A 73 3.06 4.92 -18.80
CA VAL A 73 2.03 4.30 -19.65
C VAL A 73 1.75 2.87 -19.19
N CYS A 74 2.77 2.15 -18.72
CA CYS A 74 2.63 0.78 -18.26
C CYS A 74 1.76 0.70 -17.00
N LYS A 75 0.68 -0.10 -17.06
CA LYS A 75 -0.25 -0.29 -15.93
C LYS A 75 0.47 -0.68 -14.64
N LYS A 76 1.47 -1.57 -14.71
CA LYS A 76 2.21 -2.01 -13.52
C LYS A 76 2.97 -0.86 -12.84
N VAL A 77 3.52 0.05 -13.64
CA VAL A 77 4.24 1.23 -13.14
C VAL A 77 3.25 2.29 -12.65
N LYS A 78 2.12 2.50 -13.34
CA LYS A 78 0.99 3.32 -12.86
C LYS A 78 0.51 2.87 -11.48
N ASP A 79 0.23 1.58 -11.33
CA ASP A 79 -0.23 1.01 -10.05
C ASP A 79 0.85 1.16 -8.96
N ALA A 80 2.14 1.02 -9.31
CA ALA A 80 3.24 1.20 -8.37
C ALA A 80 3.41 2.66 -7.92
N LEU A 81 3.26 3.62 -8.82
CA LEU A 81 3.28 5.04 -8.51
C LEU A 81 2.09 5.43 -7.63
N ALA A 82 0.87 5.04 -8.04
CA ALA A 82 -0.35 5.27 -7.27
C ALA A 82 -0.28 4.63 -5.87
N PHE A 83 0.36 3.47 -5.73
CA PHE A 83 0.59 2.82 -4.44
C PHE A 83 1.47 3.68 -3.54
N ARG A 84 2.57 4.24 -4.07
CA ARG A 84 3.47 5.13 -3.33
C ARG A 84 2.81 6.43 -2.93
N GLU A 85 2.06 7.05 -3.84
CA GLU A 85 1.30 8.28 -3.55
C GLU A 85 0.23 8.06 -2.47
N THR A 86 -0.54 6.96 -2.59
CA THR A 86 -1.55 6.59 -1.59
C THR A 86 -0.90 6.36 -0.24
N LYS A 87 0.22 5.61 -0.21
CA LYS A 87 0.99 5.35 1.01
C LYS A 87 1.49 6.65 1.64
N LEU A 88 2.11 7.55 0.87
CA LEU A 88 2.58 8.84 1.35
C LEU A 88 1.43 9.69 1.92
N LYS A 89 0.26 9.68 1.27
CA LYS A 89 -0.92 10.40 1.77
C LYS A 89 -1.41 9.85 3.11
N MET A 90 -1.45 8.52 3.25
CA MET A 90 -1.78 7.87 4.53
C MET A 90 -0.77 8.25 5.61
N GLU A 91 0.51 8.22 5.28
CA GLU A 91 1.61 8.61 6.18
C GLU A 91 1.52 10.08 6.59
N ASP A 92 1.20 10.99 5.68
CA ASP A 92 1.03 12.42 5.99
C ASP A 92 -0.10 12.62 7.01
N ILE A 93 -1.25 11.97 6.81
CA ILE A 93 -2.36 12.05 7.77
C ILE A 93 -1.93 11.51 9.14
N MET A 94 -1.29 10.35 9.17
CA MET A 94 -0.90 9.70 10.43
C MET A 94 0.20 10.47 11.17
N HIS A 95 1.28 10.85 10.50
CA HIS A 95 2.48 11.43 11.11
C HIS A 95 2.42 12.94 11.29
N ILE A 96 1.58 13.66 10.55
CA ILE A 96 1.43 15.11 10.68
C ILE A 96 0.17 15.45 11.46
N GLU A 97 -0.97 14.94 11.00
CA GLU A 97 -2.29 15.38 11.52
C GLU A 97 -2.69 14.60 12.78
N MET A 98 -2.39 13.30 12.85
CA MET A 98 -2.80 12.41 13.95
C MET A 98 -1.64 11.98 14.87
N PHE A 99 -0.49 12.67 14.82
CA PHE A 99 0.72 12.21 15.53
C PHE A 99 0.49 11.98 17.02
N ASP A 100 -0.10 12.94 17.71
CA ASP A 100 -0.28 12.89 19.16
C ASP A 100 -1.24 11.76 19.58
N CYS A 101 -2.22 11.45 18.73
CA CYS A 101 -3.16 10.35 18.94
C CYS A 101 -2.50 8.97 18.71
N LEU A 102 -1.69 8.84 17.66
CA LEU A 102 -1.19 7.55 17.17
C LEU A 102 0.23 7.17 17.65
N ASN A 103 0.95 8.09 18.29
CA ASN A 103 2.30 7.86 18.81
C ASN A 103 2.35 6.85 19.97
N ASN A 104 3.54 6.61 20.53
CA ASN A 104 3.74 5.76 21.71
C ASN A 104 3.13 4.35 21.57
N GLY A 105 3.25 3.77 20.36
CA GLY A 105 2.77 2.43 20.06
C GLY A 105 1.25 2.28 19.94
N VAL A 106 0.46 3.37 20.09
CA VAL A 106 -1.01 3.34 19.99
C VAL A 106 -1.45 2.76 18.64
N TRP A 107 -0.89 3.26 17.54
CA TRP A 107 -1.20 2.75 16.21
C TRP A 107 -0.94 1.25 16.08
N MET A 108 0.23 0.78 16.50
CA MET A 108 0.60 -0.63 16.37
C MET A 108 -0.30 -1.54 17.21
N ARG A 109 -0.62 -1.12 18.45
CA ARG A 109 -1.54 -1.83 19.33
C ARG A 109 -2.93 -1.96 18.71
N ILE A 110 -3.49 -0.86 18.23
CA ILE A 110 -4.83 -0.81 17.62
C ILE A 110 -4.86 -1.60 16.32
N LYS A 111 -3.88 -1.39 15.44
CA LYS A 111 -3.75 -2.12 14.18
C LYS A 111 -3.75 -3.63 14.45
N ASN A 112 -2.88 -4.11 15.34
CA ASN A 112 -2.78 -5.53 15.65
C ASN A 112 -4.11 -6.11 16.20
N ARG A 113 -4.84 -5.32 16.99
CA ARG A 113 -6.16 -5.71 17.52
C ARG A 113 -7.22 -5.80 16.42
N CYS A 114 -7.19 -4.90 15.44
CA CYS A 114 -8.18 -4.87 14.35
C CYS A 114 -7.83 -5.79 13.17
N GLN A 115 -6.58 -6.23 13.05
CA GLN A 115 -6.13 -7.05 11.92
C GLN A 115 -6.48 -8.54 12.05
N SER A 116 -7.06 -8.98 13.18
CA SER A 116 -7.41 -10.38 13.41
C SER A 116 -8.57 -10.81 12.49
N GLY A 117 -8.23 -11.31 11.30
CA GLY A 117 -9.18 -11.87 10.34
C GLY A 117 -9.76 -10.89 9.32
N LEU A 118 -9.46 -9.58 9.43
CA LEU A 118 -9.94 -8.56 8.49
C LEU A 118 -8.87 -8.23 7.47
N THR A 119 -9.25 -8.20 6.19
CA THR A 119 -8.44 -7.56 5.16
C THR A 119 -8.60 -6.04 5.30
N CYS A 120 -7.62 -5.29 4.83
CA CYS A 120 -7.72 -3.83 4.84
C CYS A 120 -8.74 -3.28 3.81
N GLU A 121 -9.35 -4.17 3.00
CA GLU A 121 -10.48 -3.86 2.13
C GLU A 121 -11.83 -3.97 2.86
N ASP A 122 -11.87 -4.70 3.98
CA ASP A 122 -13.09 -4.88 4.76
C ASP A 122 -13.48 -3.57 5.44
N PRO A 123 -14.67 -3.00 5.20
CA PRO A 123 -15.14 -1.80 5.89
C PRO A 123 -15.09 -1.93 7.42
N SER A 124 -15.26 -3.15 7.94
CA SER A 124 -15.18 -3.48 9.37
C SER A 124 -13.80 -3.19 9.96
N TYR A 125 -12.74 -3.19 9.12
CA TYR A 125 -11.39 -2.84 9.57
C TYR A 125 -11.32 -1.36 9.98
N ALA A 126 -11.82 -0.46 9.13
CA ALA A 126 -11.86 0.97 9.44
C ALA A 126 -12.78 1.28 10.63
N GLU A 127 -13.93 0.60 10.72
CA GLU A 127 -14.83 0.71 11.88
C GLU A 127 -14.18 0.25 13.18
N CYS A 128 -13.42 -0.85 13.13
CA CYS A 128 -12.66 -1.31 14.28
C CYS A 128 -11.64 -0.26 14.71
N LEU A 129 -10.85 0.29 13.77
CA LEU A 129 -9.87 1.33 14.08
C LEU A 129 -10.55 2.52 14.76
N GLN A 130 -11.68 2.99 14.23
CA GLN A 130 -12.45 4.09 14.80
C GLN A 130 -12.87 3.78 16.24
N LYS A 131 -13.52 2.64 16.48
CA LYS A 131 -13.97 2.23 17.82
C LYS A 131 -12.83 2.07 18.83
N GLN A 132 -11.62 1.75 18.36
CA GLN A 132 -10.46 1.69 19.24
C GLN A 132 -9.91 3.09 19.53
N LEU A 133 -9.77 3.97 18.53
CA LEU A 133 -9.28 5.33 18.72
C LEU A 133 -10.22 6.17 19.61
N GLU A 134 -11.55 5.96 19.52
CA GLU A 134 -12.52 6.61 20.42
C GLU A 134 -12.31 6.26 21.90
N LYS A 135 -11.60 5.17 22.19
CA LYS A 135 -11.27 4.72 23.54
C LYS A 135 -9.87 5.14 23.99
N GLU A 136 -9.06 5.70 23.09
CA GLU A 136 -7.69 6.10 23.40
C GLU A 136 -7.67 7.52 24.00
N PRO A 137 -7.15 7.71 25.22
CA PRO A 137 -7.12 9.02 25.87
C PRO A 137 -6.31 10.09 25.12
N SER A 138 -5.34 9.67 24.30
CA SER A 138 -4.51 10.56 23.48
C SER A 138 -5.24 11.10 22.25
N CYS A 139 -6.37 10.50 21.87
CA CYS A 139 -7.09 10.82 20.66
C CYS A 139 -8.26 11.77 20.94
N ARG A 140 -8.41 12.79 20.09
CA ARG A 140 -9.51 13.75 20.13
C ARG A 140 -10.54 13.41 19.07
N LEU A 141 -11.74 13.98 19.17
CA LEU A 141 -12.79 13.84 18.16
C LEU A 141 -12.30 14.20 16.75
N SER A 142 -11.44 15.23 16.62
CA SER A 142 -10.84 15.61 15.33
C SER A 142 -9.98 14.50 14.73
N ASP A 143 -9.29 13.71 15.55
CA ASP A 143 -8.48 12.58 15.07
C ASP A 143 -9.38 11.46 14.55
N ILE A 144 -10.55 11.26 15.17
CA ILE A 144 -11.57 10.31 14.71
C ILE A 144 -12.16 10.74 13.36
N GLU A 145 -12.43 12.03 13.19
CA GLU A 145 -12.90 12.59 11.91
C GLU A 145 -11.84 12.46 10.82
N LEU A 146 -10.55 12.69 11.14
CA LEU A 146 -9.45 12.46 10.21
C LEU A 146 -9.37 11.00 9.78
N LEU A 147 -9.51 10.06 10.71
CA LEU A 147 -9.61 8.64 10.37
C LEU A 147 -10.78 8.41 9.41
N LYS A 148 -11.99 8.83 9.78
CA LYS A 148 -13.22 8.53 9.04
C LYS A 148 -13.24 9.12 7.64
N PHE A 149 -12.85 10.39 7.49
CA PHE A 149 -13.05 11.14 6.25
C PHE A 149 -11.81 11.23 5.37
N LYS A 150 -10.60 11.10 5.95
CA LYS A 150 -9.35 11.19 5.16
C LYS A 150 -8.63 9.85 5.04
N LEU A 151 -8.47 9.10 6.13
CA LEU A 151 -7.63 7.89 6.13
C LEU A 151 -8.38 6.62 5.70
N ALA A 152 -9.58 6.39 6.23
CA ALA A 152 -10.39 5.21 5.95
C ALA A 152 -10.69 5.00 4.45
N PRO A 153 -11.02 6.05 3.66
CA PRO A 153 -11.21 5.90 2.22
C PRO A 153 -9.95 5.44 1.46
N LEU A 154 -8.76 5.61 2.03
CA LEU A 154 -7.50 5.21 1.41
C LEU A 154 -7.17 3.73 1.62
N PHE A 155 -7.73 3.08 2.64
CA PHE A 155 -7.47 1.65 2.89
C PHE A 155 -7.83 0.76 1.69
N PRO A 156 -9.07 0.75 1.15
CA PRO A 156 -9.40 -0.12 0.03
C PRO A 156 -8.54 0.16 -1.21
N VAL A 157 -8.21 1.44 -1.47
CA VAL A 157 -7.31 1.83 -2.58
C VAL A 157 -5.92 1.25 -2.38
N TYR A 158 -5.35 1.41 -1.18
CA TYR A 158 -4.03 0.89 -0.83
C TYR A 158 -3.96 -0.64 -0.97
N CYS A 159 -4.99 -1.36 -0.52
CA CYS A 159 -5.03 -2.81 -0.56
C CYS A 159 -5.15 -3.33 -2.00
N HIS A 160 -6.05 -2.74 -2.78
CA HIS A 160 -6.22 -3.07 -4.19
C HIS A 160 -4.91 -2.90 -4.97
N LEU A 161 -4.23 -1.77 -4.79
CA LEU A 161 -2.95 -1.49 -5.44
C LEU A 161 -1.86 -2.49 -4.99
N LYS A 162 -1.81 -2.80 -3.69
CA LYS A 162 -0.88 -3.79 -3.14
C LYS A 162 -1.09 -5.19 -3.72
N ASP A 163 -2.33 -5.62 -3.89
CA ASP A 163 -2.66 -6.92 -4.45
C ASP A 163 -2.42 -6.99 -5.97
N SER A 164 -2.71 -5.90 -6.70
CA SER A 164 -2.32 -5.72 -8.10
C SER A 164 -0.81 -5.91 -8.29
N LEU A 165 0.00 -5.27 -7.45
CA LEU A 165 1.47 -5.35 -7.51
C LEU A 165 2.02 -6.75 -7.14
N ARG A 166 1.33 -7.47 -6.25
CA ARG A 166 1.67 -8.88 -5.92
C ARG A 166 1.21 -9.85 -7.00
N GLY A 167 0.41 -9.39 -7.96
CA GLY A 167 -0.19 -10.21 -9.00
C GLY A 167 -1.18 -11.23 -8.44
N ARG A 168 -1.81 -10.94 -7.29
CA ARG A 168 -2.99 -11.66 -6.80
C ARG A 168 -4.18 -11.10 -7.57
N LYS A 169 -4.87 -11.94 -8.33
CA LYS A 169 -6.12 -11.53 -8.97
C LYS A 169 -7.19 -11.46 -7.89
N ASN A 170 -7.92 -10.36 -7.83
CA ASN A 170 -9.20 -10.30 -7.14
C ASN A 170 -10.10 -11.35 -7.81
N GLY A 171 -10.42 -12.40 -7.05
CA GLY A 171 -11.36 -13.44 -7.46
C GLY A 171 -12.78 -12.93 -7.41
#